data_AF-A2NTT2-F1
#
_entry.id   AF-A2NTT2-F1
#
_cell.length_a   1.000
_cell.length_b   1.000
_cell.length_c   1.000
_cell.angle_alpha   90.00
_cell.angle_beta   90.00
_cell.angle_gamma   90.00
#
_symmetry.space_group_name_H-M   'P 1'
#
loop_
_entity.id
_entity.type
_entity.pdbx_description
1 polymer ?
#
loop_
_entity_poly.entity_id
_entity_poly.type
_entity_poly.pdbx_seq_one_letter_code
_entity_poly.pdbx_strand_id
1 'polypeptide(L)'
;DPVAPSVLLFPPSKEELTTGTATIVCVANKFYPSDITVTWKVDGTTQQSGIENSKTPQSPEDNTYSLSSTLSLTSAQYNSHSVYTCEVVQGSASPIVQSFNRGDC
;
A
#
# COMPACT_ATOMS: atom_id res chain seq x y z
N ASP A 1 19.02 -15.79 0.98
CA ASP A 1 17.66 -16.27 0.69
C ASP A 1 16.69 -15.12 0.53
N PRO A 2 15.61 -15.29 -0.25
CA PRO A 2 14.56 -14.28 -0.35
C PRO A 2 13.91 -14.00 1.00
N VAL A 3 13.64 -12.73 1.28
CA VAL A 3 12.92 -12.27 2.48
C VAL A 3 11.62 -11.64 2.01
N ALA A 4 10.50 -12.21 2.47
CA ALA A 4 9.16 -11.72 2.19
C ALA A 4 8.89 -10.40 2.95
N PRO A 5 8.21 -9.41 2.35
CA PRO A 5 7.90 -8.16 3.04
C PRO A 5 6.89 -8.37 4.16
N SER A 6 7.07 -7.65 5.26
CA SER A 6 5.98 -7.37 6.18
C SER A 6 5.17 -6.20 5.64
N VAL A 7 3.87 -6.41 5.38
CA VAL A 7 3.00 -5.39 4.77
C VAL A 7 2.08 -4.78 5.82
N LEU A 8 2.08 -3.45 5.89
CA LEU A 8 1.17 -2.66 6.72
C LEU A 8 0.35 -1.73 5.82
N LEU A 9 -0.94 -1.61 6.12
CA LEU A 9 -1.86 -0.76 5.38
C LEU A 9 -2.51 0.24 6.34
N PHE A 10 -2.46 1.52 5.99
CA PHE A 10 -2.93 2.62 6.81
C PHE A 10 -4.05 3.38 6.10
N PRO A 11 -5.21 3.57 6.73
CA PRO A 11 -6.27 4.42 6.19
C PRO A 11 -5.87 5.90 6.24
N PRO A 12 -6.56 6.77 5.48
CA PRO A 12 -6.45 8.22 5.62
C PRO A 12 -6.81 8.66 7.04
N SER A 13 -6.20 9.73 7.53
CA SER A 13 -6.60 10.31 8.82
C SER A 13 -7.95 11.02 8.69
N LYS A 14 -8.67 11.14 9.82
CA LYS A 14 -9.95 11.87 9.83
C LYS A 14 -9.74 13.34 9.48
N GLU A 15 -8.63 13.92 9.92
CA GLU A 15 -8.25 15.30 9.65
C GLU A 15 -8.00 15.51 8.15
N GLU A 16 -7.30 14.58 7.49
CA GLU A 16 -7.08 14.66 6.03
C GLU A 16 -8.40 14.66 5.27
N LEU A 17 -9.34 13.79 5.64
CA LEU A 17 -10.64 13.72 4.96
C LEU A 17 -11.41 15.04 4.99
N THR A 18 -11.18 15.90 5.99
CA THR A 18 -11.81 17.23 6.10
C THR A 18 -11.25 18.25 5.10
N THR A 19 -10.06 18.02 4.55
CA THR A 19 -9.43 18.92 3.56
C THR A 19 -9.83 18.59 2.12
N GLY A 20 -10.58 17.51 1.90
CA GLY A 20 -11.07 17.08 0.59
C GLY A 20 -10.20 16.02 -0.10
N THR A 21 -9.11 15.58 0.53
CA THR A 21 -8.22 14.52 0.04
C THR A 21 -8.27 13.28 0.93
N ALA A 22 -7.87 12.15 0.37
CA ALA A 22 -7.75 10.88 1.07
C ALA A 22 -6.51 10.14 0.56
N THR A 23 -5.52 9.93 1.42
CA THR A 23 -4.29 9.22 1.09
C THR A 23 -4.22 7.93 1.86
N ILE A 24 -4.19 6.82 1.14
CA ILE A 24 -4.03 5.48 1.72
C ILE A 24 -2.57 5.08 1.57
N VAL A 25 -1.95 4.57 2.63
CA VAL A 25 -0.52 4.23 2.63
C VAL A 25 -0.32 2.75 2.84
N CYS A 26 0.40 2.10 1.94
CA CYS A 26 0.84 0.71 2.07
C CYS A 26 2.36 0.66 2.20
N VAL A 27 2.85 0.07 3.29
CA VAL A 27 4.28 -0.08 3.55
C VAL A 27 4.66 -1.54 3.45
N ALA A 28 5.54 -1.87 2.51
CA ALA A 28 6.21 -3.17 2.41
C ALA A 28 7.61 -3.05 3.03
N ASN A 29 7.80 -3.64 4.20
CA ASN A 29 9.04 -3.52 4.97
C ASN A 29 9.93 -4.76 4.86
N LYS A 30 11.24 -4.53 4.79
CA LYS A 30 12.30 -5.54 4.93
C LYS A 30 12.19 -6.71 3.96
N PHE A 31 12.15 -6.43 2.67
CA PHE A 31 12.14 -7.46 1.63
C PHE A 31 13.46 -7.55 0.86
N TYR A 32 13.74 -8.72 0.31
CA TYR A 32 14.88 -8.97 -0.58
C TYR A 32 14.56 -10.12 -1.53
N PRO A 33 14.84 -10.05 -2.85
CA PRO A 33 15.52 -8.95 -3.58
C PRO A 33 14.63 -7.72 -3.78
N SER A 34 15.14 -6.67 -4.41
CA SER A 34 14.46 -5.38 -4.58
C SER A 34 13.16 -5.43 -5.38
N ASP A 35 12.90 -6.49 -6.12
CA ASP A 35 11.84 -6.54 -7.12
C ASP A 35 10.53 -7.02 -6.51
N ILE A 36 9.65 -6.05 -6.26
CA ILE A 36 8.27 -6.26 -5.81
C ILE A 36 7.33 -5.41 -6.64
N THR A 37 6.08 -5.85 -6.75
CA THR A 37 4.98 -5.12 -7.40
C THR A 37 3.92 -4.84 -6.35
N VAL A 38 3.43 -3.60 -6.31
CA VAL A 38 2.29 -3.19 -5.48
C VAL A 38 1.09 -2.91 -6.37
N THR A 39 -0.04 -3.54 -6.07
CA THR A 39 -1.32 -3.33 -6.76
C THR A 39 -2.35 -2.83 -5.76
N TRP A 40 -3.02 -1.73 -6.11
CA TRP A 40 -4.13 -1.19 -5.34
C TRP A 40 -5.46 -1.67 -5.90
N LYS A 41 -6.39 -2.07 -5.01
CA LYS A 41 -7.78 -2.35 -5.35
C LYS A 41 -8.73 -1.57 -4.46
N VAL A 42 -9.77 -1.02 -5.07
CA VAL A 42 -10.88 -0.34 -4.39
C VAL A 42 -12.15 -1.13 -4.73
N ASP A 43 -12.82 -1.68 -3.72
CA ASP A 43 -13.95 -2.62 -3.87
C ASP A 43 -13.67 -3.73 -4.90
N GLY A 44 -12.44 -4.28 -4.85
CA GLY A 44 -11.98 -5.34 -5.76
C GLY A 44 -11.54 -4.87 -7.16
N THR A 45 -11.74 -3.59 -7.51
CA THR A 45 -11.34 -3.03 -8.80
C THR A 45 -9.93 -2.46 -8.74
N THR A 46 -9.05 -2.96 -9.61
CA THR A 46 -7.66 -2.50 -9.72
C THR A 46 -7.57 -1.04 -10.11
N GLN A 47 -6.79 -0.27 -9.36
CA GLN A 47 -6.50 1.13 -9.63
C GLN A 47 -5.23 1.27 -10.47
N GLN A 48 -5.23 2.25 -11.39
CA GLN A 48 -4.09 2.54 -12.27
C GLN A 48 -3.58 3.97 -12.14
N SER A 49 -4.28 4.82 -11.39
CA SER A 49 -4.00 6.26 -11.25
C SER A 49 -3.94 6.66 -9.79
N GLY A 50 -3.26 7.78 -9.50
CA GLY A 50 -3.11 8.29 -8.13
C GLY A 50 -2.19 7.43 -7.27
N ILE A 51 -1.36 6.58 -7.89
CA ILE A 51 -0.44 5.70 -7.18
C ILE A 51 0.97 6.29 -7.25
N GLU A 52 1.62 6.47 -6.11
CA GLU A 52 3.03 6.84 -6.03
C GLU A 52 3.79 5.81 -5.21
N ASN A 53 4.95 5.36 -5.73
CA ASN A 53 5.79 4.36 -5.07
C ASN A 53 7.15 4.99 -4.76
N SER A 54 7.60 4.84 -3.52
CA SER A 54 8.92 5.27 -3.06
C SER A 54 9.63 4.10 -2.39
N LYS A 55 10.78 3.71 -2.94
CA LYS A 55 11.60 2.60 -2.44
C LYS A 55 12.87 3.16 -1.80
N THR A 56 13.22 2.65 -0.62
CA THR A 56 14.47 3.01 0.04
C THR A 56 15.66 2.40 -0.69
N PRO A 57 16.87 2.98 -0.55
CA PRO A 57 18.10 2.24 -0.78
C PRO A 57 18.15 0.96 0.07
N GLN A 58 19.02 0.03 -0.31
CA GLN A 58 19.26 -1.16 0.50
C GLN A 58 19.82 -0.75 1.87
N SER A 59 19.20 -1.26 2.92
CA SER A 59 19.65 -1.09 4.30
C SER A 59 21.01 -1.77 4.49
N PRO A 60 22.05 -1.07 4.96
CA PRO A 60 23.35 -1.68 5.24
C PRO A 60 23.33 -2.57 6.49
N GLU A 61 22.31 -2.45 7.34
CA GLU A 61 22.23 -3.19 8.62
C GLU A 61 21.70 -4.62 8.44
N ASP A 62 20.69 -4.78 7.57
CA ASP A 62 20.02 -6.07 7.35
C ASP A 62 19.96 -6.50 5.88
N ASN A 63 20.58 -5.74 4.98
CA ASN A 63 20.63 -5.98 3.53
C ASN A 63 19.25 -6.07 2.86
N THR A 64 18.22 -5.46 3.45
CA THR A 64 16.86 -5.46 2.90
C THR A 64 16.46 -4.11 2.30
N TYR A 65 15.34 -4.10 1.56
CA TYR A 65 14.68 -2.90 1.04
C TYR A 65 13.35 -2.67 1.76
N SER A 66 12.89 -1.42 1.76
CA SER A 66 11.51 -1.06 2.11
C SER A 66 10.90 -0.20 1.01
N LEU A 67 9.57 -0.27 0.87
CA LEU A 67 8.80 0.50 -0.10
C LEU A 67 7.54 1.04 0.56
N SER A 68 7.28 2.33 0.34
CA SER A 68 6.01 2.98 0.63
C SER A 68 5.27 3.22 -0.68
N SER A 69 4.02 2.76 -0.75
CA SER A 69 3.10 3.04 -1.84
C SER A 69 1.95 3.87 -1.29
N THR A 70 1.57 4.93 -1.99
CA THR A 70 0.41 5.74 -1.66
C THR A 70 -0.64 5.63 -2.75
N LEU A 71 -1.91 5.64 -2.36
CA LEU A 71 -3.05 5.82 -3.24
C LEU A 71 -3.78 7.10 -2.85
N SER A 72 -3.76 8.08 -3.74
CA SER A 72 -4.39 9.39 -3.56
C SER A 72 -5.76 9.41 -4.23
N LEU A 73 -6.79 9.73 -3.44
CA LEU A 73 -8.18 9.88 -3.85
C LEU A 73 -8.72 11.24 -3.37
N THR A 74 -9.84 11.66 -3.93
CA THR A 74 -10.67 12.70 -3.27
C THR A 74 -11.43 12.09 -2.09
N SER A 75 -11.76 12.90 -1.08
CA SER A 75 -12.62 12.44 0.03
C SER A 75 -13.96 11.89 -0.46
N ALA A 76 -14.51 12.43 -1.55
CA ALA A 76 -15.75 11.95 -2.15
C ALA A 76 -15.60 10.52 -2.71
N GLN A 77 -14.54 10.27 -3.50
CA GLN A 77 -14.23 8.93 -4.00
C GLN A 77 -13.99 7.96 -2.85
N TYR A 78 -13.22 8.37 -1.84
CA TYR A 78 -12.95 7.54 -0.67
C TYR A 78 -14.24 7.14 0.05
N ASN A 79 -15.15 8.09 0.25
CA ASN A 79 -16.41 7.83 0.96
C ASN A 79 -17.43 7.04 0.14
N SER A 80 -17.27 6.96 -1.19
CA SER A 80 -18.16 6.18 -2.06
C SER A 80 -17.85 4.68 -2.12
N HIS A 81 -16.72 4.24 -1.56
CA HIS A 81 -16.30 2.83 -1.55
C HIS A 81 -16.12 2.30 -0.13
N SER A 82 -16.02 0.98 0.01
CA SER A 82 -16.04 0.31 1.31
C SER A 82 -14.72 -0.38 1.64
N VAL A 83 -14.08 -1.03 0.69
CA VAL A 83 -12.90 -1.87 0.92
C VAL A 83 -11.71 -1.33 0.14
N TYR A 84 -10.60 -1.16 0.85
CA TYR A 84 -9.32 -0.74 0.28
C TYR A 84 -8.31 -1.83 0.48
N THR A 85 -7.60 -2.20 -0.59
CA THR A 85 -6.69 -3.34 -0.58
C THR A 85 -5.36 -2.97 -1.23
N CYS A 86 -4.27 -3.34 -0.57
CA CYS A 86 -2.92 -3.35 -1.11
C CYS A 86 -2.46 -4.80 -1.29
N GLU A 87 -2.09 -5.17 -2.51
CA GLU A 87 -1.53 -6.47 -2.85
C GLU A 87 -0.06 -6.32 -3.21
N VAL A 88 0.82 -7.01 -2.50
CA VAL A 88 2.27 -6.99 -2.73
C VAL A 88 2.71 -8.36 -3.24
N VAL A 89 3.36 -8.38 -4.41
CA VAL A 89 3.89 -9.59 -5.05
C VAL A 89 5.40 -9.49 -5.17
N GLN A 90 6.11 -10.54 -4.78
CA GLN A 90 7.56 -10.65 -4.89
C GLN A 90 7.93 -11.85 -5.77
N GLY A 91 8.47 -11.58 -6.96
CA GLY A 91 8.77 -12.63 -7.95
C GLY A 91 7.52 -13.44 -8.30
N SER A 92 7.62 -14.77 -8.18
CA SER A 92 6.52 -15.72 -8.41
C SER A 92 5.80 -16.18 -7.13
N ALA A 93 6.07 -15.52 -6.00
CA ALA A 93 5.41 -15.85 -4.73
C ALA A 93 3.91 -15.50 -4.75
N SER A 94 3.15 -16.12 -3.86
CA SER A 94 1.75 -15.75 -3.64
C SER A 94 1.65 -14.30 -3.13
N PRO A 95 0.63 -13.53 -3.56
CA PRO A 95 0.45 -12.15 -3.11
C PRO A 95 0.23 -12.06 -1.60
N ILE A 96 0.87 -11.08 -0.96
CA ILE A 96 0.55 -10.65 0.41
C ILE A 96 -0.51 -9.56 0.29
N VAL A 97 -1.70 -9.84 0.84
CA VAL A 97 -2.88 -8.98 0.72
C VAL A 97 -3.16 -8.34 2.07
N GLN A 98 -3.24 -7.01 2.11
CA GLN A 98 -3.73 -6.25 3.26
C GLN A 98 -4.95 -5.44 2.83
N SER A 99 -5.98 -5.43 3.67
CA SER A 99 -7.22 -4.71 3.40
C SER A 99 -7.87 -4.19 4.68
N PHE A 100 -8.59 -3.07 4.58
CA PHE A 100 -9.47 -2.58 5.63
C PHE A 100 -10.83 -2.17 5.04
N ASN A 101 -11.88 -2.19 5.87
CA ASN A 101 -13.14 -1.53 5.52
C ASN A 101 -13.13 -0.08 6.02
N ARG A 102 -13.69 0.82 5.22
CA ARG A 102 -13.84 2.22 5.57
C ARG A 102 -14.69 2.34 6.84
N GLY A 103 -14.08 2.84 7.90
CA GLY A 103 -14.72 3.00 9.21
C GLY A 103 -14.30 1.96 10.24
N ASP A 104 -13.52 0.95 9.85
CA ASP A 104 -12.85 0.06 10.81
C ASP A 104 -11.75 0.85 11.55
N CYS A 105 -11.70 0.67 12.87
CA CYS A 105 -10.69 1.19 13.78
C CYS A 105 -9.65 0.11 14.09
#